data_AF-A0A6G0T3N3-F1
#
_entry.id   AF-A0A6G0T3N3-F1
#
_cell.length_a   1.000
_cell.length_b   1.000
_cell.length_c   1.000
_cell.angle_alpha   90.00
_cell.angle_beta   90.00
_cell.angle_gamma   90.00
#
_symmetry.space_group_name_H-M   'P 1'
#
loop_
_entity.id
_entity.type
_entity.pdbx_description
1 polymer ?
#
loop_
_entity_poly.entity_id
_entity_poly.type
_entity_poly.pdbx_seq_one_letter_code
_entity_poly.pdbx_strand_id
1 'polypeptide(L)'
;MVMDGGDNLKNCPKFASFNYINSIIGSGVIGIPYAFNLSGVGMGIILLALVAIVTDYSLVLMLRSAHISGSFSYQSLMKSAFGRYGFVVLSLLQFIYPFIAMISYNIIVGDTATKVLIRLLSLPHDSVFAQRYFVIAMATIFITAPLCMLRNVARLAKASIVSFIMVLVIFVTIVIRYESLHDVMSTVTEVGDINTWEFARPGAIQAIGIMSFGFMCHHNVFLLYDSIEGASQTIWNCVTHVAVSISFLLMVAFGLVGYATFGDLTQGDLLENYCWNDDLINISRLLFSLITLLTFPLECMVTKAVVDQTLRGGTDPIPMSKNRHAIITISILVATYFVSISTKCLGVALEINGVVAAIPLAFVLPAAIYIKLSNDSWKQKIPAYCLALFGTIVAASGISLVVYEVLTFTADSCENDRIMDHCYINDTYLPTDIIQLPLN
;
A
#
# COMPACT_ATOMS: atom_id res chain seq x y z
N MET A 1 -13.13 11.59 23.92
CA MET A 1 -14.45 11.16 24.41
C MET A 1 -14.24 9.76 24.96
N VAL A 2 -14.27 9.60 26.28
CA VAL A 2 -13.97 8.31 26.94
C VAL A 2 -15.08 7.34 26.55
N MET A 3 -14.70 6.27 25.85
CA MET A 3 -15.60 5.24 25.36
C MET A 3 -15.94 4.27 26.50
N ASP A 4 -17.24 4.04 26.70
CA ASP A 4 -17.77 3.06 27.64
C ASP A 4 -17.54 1.64 27.07
N GLY A 5 -16.61 0.91 27.68
CA GLY A 5 -15.79 -0.12 27.02
C GLY A 5 -16.19 -1.59 27.23
N GLY A 6 -17.35 -1.89 27.80
CA GLY A 6 -17.69 -3.26 28.20
C GLY A 6 -18.46 -4.10 27.18
N ASP A 7 -19.60 -3.60 26.70
CA ASP A 7 -20.59 -4.45 26.01
C ASP A 7 -20.51 -4.44 24.47
N ASN A 8 -19.83 -3.46 23.87
CA ASN A 8 -19.83 -3.32 22.40
C ASN A 8 -18.79 -4.19 21.67
N LEU A 9 -17.76 -4.71 22.34
CA LEU A 9 -16.76 -5.57 21.69
C LEU A 9 -17.32 -6.95 21.29
N LYS A 10 -18.30 -7.47 22.05
CA LYS A 10 -18.91 -8.79 21.76
C LYS A 10 -19.73 -8.80 20.47
N ASN A 11 -20.21 -7.64 20.02
CA ASN A 11 -21.05 -7.50 18.83
C ASN A 11 -20.27 -7.02 17.58
N CYS A 12 -18.94 -6.92 17.66
CA CYS A 12 -18.15 -6.52 16.50
C CYS A 12 -18.10 -7.66 15.46
N PRO A 13 -18.53 -7.43 14.21
CA PRO A 13 -18.54 -8.47 13.18
C PRO A 13 -17.11 -8.82 12.77
N LYS A 14 -16.58 -9.91 13.37
CA LYS A 14 -15.18 -10.37 13.18
C LYS A 14 -14.80 -10.53 11.71
N PHE A 15 -15.69 -11.09 10.89
CA PHE A 15 -15.44 -11.30 9.46
C PHE A 15 -15.27 -9.98 8.69
N ALA A 16 -16.05 -8.95 9.02
CA ALA A 16 -15.91 -7.63 8.41
C ALA A 16 -14.59 -6.98 8.80
N SER A 17 -14.18 -7.11 10.07
CA SER A 17 -12.86 -6.65 10.52
C SER A 17 -11.72 -7.32 9.74
N PHE A 18 -11.77 -8.63 9.48
CA PHE A 18 -10.72 -9.32 8.71
C PHE A 18 -10.67 -8.89 7.24
N ASN A 19 -11.82 -8.74 6.58
CA ASN A 19 -11.85 -8.19 5.22
C ASN A 19 -11.23 -6.80 5.18
N TYR A 20 -11.48 -6.01 6.21
CA TYR A 20 -11.00 -4.65 6.27
C TYR A 20 -9.52 -4.55 6.60
N ILE A 21 -9.02 -5.37 7.54
CA ILE A 21 -7.59 -5.53 7.84
C ILE A 21 -6.83 -5.91 6.56
N ASN A 22 -7.35 -6.87 5.79
CA ASN A 22 -6.72 -7.27 4.54
C ASN A 22 -6.70 -6.13 3.50
N SER A 23 -7.71 -5.25 3.50
CA SER A 23 -7.73 -4.06 2.64
C SER A 23 -6.72 -2.98 3.07
N ILE A 24 -6.33 -2.95 4.35
CA ILE A 24 -5.30 -2.02 4.87
C ILE A 24 -3.92 -2.63 4.63
N ILE A 25 -3.63 -3.80 5.20
CA ILE A 25 -2.29 -4.39 5.19
C ILE A 25 -1.79 -4.64 3.75
N GLY A 26 -2.64 -5.26 2.92
CA GLY A 26 -2.40 -5.50 1.50
C GLY A 26 -0.95 -5.80 1.14
N SER A 27 -0.45 -5.14 0.09
CA SER A 27 0.98 -5.14 -0.23
C SER A 27 1.75 -3.99 0.43
N GLY A 28 1.06 -3.03 1.07
CA GLY A 28 1.68 -1.82 1.63
C GLY A 28 2.56 -2.09 2.85
N VAL A 29 2.33 -3.20 3.56
CA VAL A 29 3.12 -3.60 4.74
C VAL A 29 4.62 -3.78 4.44
N ILE A 30 4.97 -4.19 3.22
CA ILE A 30 6.36 -4.45 2.81
C ILE A 30 7.17 -3.16 2.64
N GLY A 31 6.52 -2.02 2.41
CA GLY A 31 7.18 -0.72 2.32
C GLY A 31 7.44 -0.03 3.66
N ILE A 32 6.89 -0.54 4.78
CA ILE A 32 7.02 0.10 6.10
C ILE A 32 8.47 0.11 6.63
N PRO A 33 9.27 -0.96 6.51
CA PRO A 33 10.69 -0.93 6.85
C PRO A 33 11.45 0.19 6.10
N TYR A 34 11.16 0.37 4.81
CA TYR A 34 11.76 1.44 4.02
C TYR A 34 11.32 2.83 4.49
N ALA A 35 10.05 2.98 4.88
CA ALA A 35 9.59 4.22 5.51
C ALA A 35 10.35 4.54 6.81
N PHE A 36 10.70 3.53 7.62
CA PHE A 36 11.53 3.72 8.81
C PHE A 36 12.97 4.10 8.46
N ASN A 37 13.53 3.54 7.38
CA ASN A 37 14.84 3.96 6.85
C ASN A 37 14.85 5.45 6.46
N LEU A 38 13.79 5.91 5.81
CA LEU A 38 13.66 7.32 5.38
C LEU A 38 13.46 8.29 6.54
N SER A 39 12.65 7.94 7.53
CA SER A 39 12.30 8.84 8.64
C SER A 39 13.16 8.70 9.89
N GLY A 40 13.96 7.63 10.01
CA GLY A 40 14.49 7.15 11.28
C GLY A 40 13.43 6.37 12.05
N VAL A 41 13.85 5.42 12.89
CA VAL A 41 12.93 4.44 13.53
C VAL A 41 12.02 5.11 14.55
N GLY A 42 12.58 5.96 15.41
CA GLY A 42 11.81 6.62 16.48
C GLY A 42 10.72 7.54 15.92
N MET A 43 11.09 8.41 14.99
CA MET A 43 10.17 9.26 14.25
C MET A 43 9.21 8.43 13.40
N GLY A 44 9.69 7.36 12.75
CA GLY A 44 8.87 6.47 11.93
C GLY A 44 7.71 5.83 12.70
N ILE A 45 7.95 5.35 13.92
CA ILE A 45 6.88 4.81 14.78
C ILE A 45 5.87 5.90 15.14
N ILE A 46 6.33 7.10 15.48
CA ILE A 46 5.47 8.25 15.81
C ILE A 46 4.61 8.64 14.61
N LEU A 47 5.21 8.72 13.42
CA LEU A 47 4.53 9.03 12.17
C LEU A 47 3.52 7.95 11.80
N LEU A 48 3.88 6.67 11.94
CA LEU A 48 2.98 5.55 11.66
C LEU A 48 1.77 5.56 12.61
N ALA A 49 1.98 5.86 13.89
CA ALA A 49 0.91 6.01 14.87
C ALA A 49 0.02 7.22 14.52
N LEU A 50 0.61 8.34 14.13
CA LEU A 50 -0.13 9.52 13.68
C LEU A 50 -1.00 9.20 12.46
N VAL A 51 -0.43 8.57 11.43
CA VAL A 51 -1.13 8.14 10.21
C VAL A 51 -2.27 7.18 10.54
N ALA A 52 -2.07 6.22 11.45
CA ALA A 52 -3.11 5.30 11.90
C ALA A 52 -4.27 6.05 12.59
N ILE A 53 -3.97 6.98 13.50
CA ILE A 53 -4.99 7.77 14.21
C ILE A 53 -5.81 8.63 13.25
N VAL A 54 -5.17 9.33 12.31
CA VAL A 54 -5.89 10.18 11.34
C VAL A 54 -6.66 9.35 10.32
N THR A 55 -6.15 8.18 9.95
CA THR A 55 -6.86 7.19 9.12
C THR A 55 -8.13 6.72 9.82
N ASP A 56 -8.03 6.23 11.04
CA ASP A 56 -9.17 5.78 11.84
C ASP A 56 -10.25 6.87 11.94
N TYR A 57 -9.84 8.09 12.32
CA TYR A 57 -10.75 9.21 12.46
C TYR A 57 -11.44 9.57 11.13
N SER A 58 -10.69 9.65 10.03
CA SER A 58 -11.22 10.01 8.72
C SER A 58 -12.22 8.97 8.16
N LEU A 59 -11.99 7.68 8.43
CA LEU A 59 -12.89 6.59 8.06
C LEU A 59 -14.23 6.66 8.80
N VAL A 60 -14.19 6.93 10.10
CA VAL A 60 -15.39 7.19 10.91
C VAL A 60 -16.13 8.42 10.39
N LEU A 61 -15.39 9.48 10.07
CA LEU A 61 -15.93 10.74 9.59
C LEU A 61 -16.65 10.62 8.24
N MET A 62 -16.11 9.80 7.35
CA MET A 62 -16.67 9.56 6.02
C MET A 62 -18.04 8.87 6.11
N LEU A 63 -18.18 7.82 6.93
CA LEU A 63 -19.48 7.17 7.14
C LEU A 63 -20.48 8.06 7.87
N ARG A 64 -20.02 8.86 8.84
CA ARG A 64 -20.89 9.82 9.51
C ARG A 64 -21.45 10.84 8.51
N SER A 65 -20.62 11.30 7.59
CA SER A 65 -21.04 12.22 6.52
C SER A 65 -22.01 11.57 5.52
N ALA A 66 -21.85 10.27 5.25
CA ALA A 66 -22.78 9.50 4.43
C ALA A 66 -24.17 9.42 5.08
N HIS A 67 -24.24 9.15 6.39
CA HIS A 67 -25.50 9.16 7.14
C HIS A 67 -26.17 10.55 7.17
N ILE A 68 -25.39 11.63 7.27
CA ILE A 68 -25.92 13.01 7.25
C ILE A 68 -26.51 13.35 5.88
N SER A 69 -25.86 12.96 4.79
CA SER A 69 -26.29 13.30 3.42
C SER A 69 -27.26 12.28 2.78
N GLY A 70 -27.40 11.09 3.37
CA GLY A 70 -28.11 9.96 2.75
C GLY A 70 -27.40 9.38 1.52
N SER A 71 -26.12 9.69 1.30
CA SER A 71 -25.35 9.28 0.12
C SER A 71 -24.29 8.22 0.48
N PHE A 72 -24.53 6.96 0.12
CA PHE A 72 -23.66 5.80 0.46
C PHE A 72 -22.71 5.39 -0.67
N SER A 73 -22.08 6.38 -1.29
CA SER A 73 -20.96 6.20 -2.23
C SER A 73 -20.08 7.43 -2.13
N TYR A 74 -18.77 7.26 -2.27
CA TYR A 74 -17.85 8.37 -2.09
C TYR A 74 -18.12 9.49 -3.13
N GLN A 75 -18.35 9.13 -4.38
CA GLN A 75 -18.66 10.10 -5.44
C GLN A 75 -19.98 10.82 -5.20
N SER A 76 -21.03 10.11 -4.79
CA SER A 76 -22.31 10.71 -4.46
C SER A 76 -22.19 11.64 -3.25
N LEU A 77 -21.45 11.22 -2.22
CA LEU A 77 -21.20 12.01 -1.02
C LEU A 77 -20.45 13.32 -1.34
N MET A 78 -19.40 13.25 -2.15
CA MET A 78 -18.66 14.43 -2.57
C MET A 78 -19.49 15.35 -3.47
N LYS A 79 -20.31 14.77 -4.36
CA LYS A 79 -21.24 15.53 -5.21
C LYS A 79 -22.32 16.23 -4.38
N SER A 80 -22.81 15.61 -3.32
CA SER A 80 -23.76 16.21 -2.38
C SER A 80 -23.14 17.38 -1.59
N ALA A 81 -21.85 17.30 -1.26
CA ALA A 81 -21.16 18.37 -0.53
C ALA A 81 -20.67 19.55 -1.42
N PHE A 82 -20.11 19.24 -2.59
CA PHE A 82 -19.37 20.21 -3.43
C PHE A 82 -19.81 20.23 -4.90
N GLY A 83 -20.91 19.56 -5.24
CA GLY A 83 -21.45 19.54 -6.60
C GLY A 83 -20.53 18.86 -7.62
N ARG A 84 -20.62 19.32 -8.88
CA ARG A 84 -19.89 18.71 -10.00
C ARG A 84 -18.37 18.83 -9.88
N TYR A 85 -17.87 19.95 -9.35
CA TYR A 85 -16.42 20.15 -9.19
C TYR A 85 -15.84 19.14 -8.20
N GLY A 86 -16.49 18.96 -7.04
CA GLY A 86 -16.08 17.94 -6.08
C GLY A 86 -16.12 16.53 -6.66
N PHE A 87 -17.17 16.20 -7.42
CA PHE A 87 -17.28 14.91 -8.12
C PHE A 87 -16.09 14.65 -9.05
N VAL A 88 -15.67 15.64 -9.84
CA VAL A 88 -14.55 15.49 -10.78
C VAL A 88 -13.23 15.33 -10.03
N VAL A 89 -12.95 16.18 -9.02
CA VAL A 89 -11.72 16.09 -8.22
C VAL A 89 -11.60 14.74 -7.54
N LEU A 90 -12.67 14.27 -6.90
CA LEU A 90 -12.68 12.95 -6.28
C LEU A 90 -12.52 11.83 -7.31
N SER A 91 -13.21 11.90 -8.46
CA SER A 91 -13.10 10.87 -9.49
C SER A 91 -11.69 10.78 -10.07
N LEU A 92 -10.99 11.92 -10.24
CA LEU A 92 -9.59 11.92 -10.65
C LEU A 92 -8.70 11.22 -9.63
N LEU A 93 -8.84 11.57 -8.35
CA LEU A 93 -8.04 10.96 -7.29
C LEU A 93 -8.36 9.46 -7.12
N GLN A 94 -9.64 9.07 -7.16
CA GLN A 94 -10.08 7.68 -7.13
C GLN A 94 -9.72 6.88 -8.40
N PHE A 95 -9.27 7.55 -9.46
CA PHE A 95 -8.63 6.89 -10.60
C PHE A 95 -7.13 6.76 -10.36
N ILE A 96 -6.46 7.84 -9.98
CA ILE A 96 -4.99 7.89 -9.80
C ILE A 96 -4.53 6.89 -8.74
N TYR A 97 -5.17 6.87 -7.56
CA TYR A 97 -4.77 6.00 -6.47
C TYR A 97 -4.71 4.50 -6.84
N PRO A 98 -5.83 3.87 -7.27
CA PRO A 98 -5.81 2.46 -7.61
C PRO A 98 -4.98 2.18 -8.87
N PHE A 99 -4.86 3.15 -9.80
CA PHE A 99 -4.04 3.00 -10.99
C PHE A 99 -2.55 2.86 -10.63
N ILE A 100 -2.02 3.73 -9.76
CA ILE A 100 -0.63 3.61 -9.29
C ILE A 100 -0.46 2.39 -8.39
N ALA A 101 -1.45 2.03 -7.56
CA ALA A 101 -1.39 0.80 -6.78
C ALA A 101 -1.24 -0.45 -7.68
N MET A 102 -2.00 -0.53 -8.79
CA MET A 102 -1.86 -1.60 -9.78
C MET A 102 -0.48 -1.62 -10.47
N ILE A 103 0.13 -0.46 -10.69
CA ILE A 103 1.52 -0.37 -11.18
C ILE A 103 2.47 -0.99 -10.15
N SER A 104 2.37 -0.58 -8.88
CA SER A 104 3.16 -1.15 -7.77
C SER A 104 2.98 -2.66 -7.64
N TYR A 105 1.77 -3.17 -7.86
CA TYR A 105 1.49 -4.60 -7.85
C TYR A 105 2.21 -5.36 -8.97
N ASN A 106 2.24 -4.80 -10.18
CA ASN A 106 3.01 -5.38 -11.27
C ASN A 106 4.52 -5.34 -10.98
N ILE A 107 5.02 -4.25 -10.38
CA ILE A 107 6.42 -4.13 -9.95
C ILE A 107 6.77 -5.27 -8.98
N ILE A 108 5.99 -5.41 -7.91
CA ILE A 108 6.14 -6.46 -6.89
C ILE A 108 6.14 -7.86 -7.52
N VAL A 109 5.17 -8.17 -8.39
CA VAL A 109 5.09 -9.48 -9.05
C VAL A 109 6.32 -9.70 -9.93
N GLY A 110 6.75 -8.67 -10.66
CA GLY A 110 7.96 -8.71 -11.47
C GLY A 110 9.21 -8.99 -10.64
N ASP A 111 9.37 -8.31 -9.51
CA ASP A 111 10.58 -8.42 -8.67
C ASP A 111 10.63 -9.76 -7.94
N THR A 112 9.50 -10.19 -7.37
CA THR A 112 9.42 -11.40 -6.54
C THR A 112 9.24 -12.68 -7.37
N ALA A 113 8.29 -12.74 -8.31
CA ALA A 113 8.02 -13.96 -9.06
C ALA A 113 9.17 -14.33 -10.00
N THR A 114 9.90 -13.33 -10.54
CA THR A 114 11.07 -13.60 -11.39
C THR A 114 12.15 -14.38 -10.62
N LYS A 115 12.47 -13.97 -9.39
CA LYS A 115 13.46 -14.66 -8.54
C LYS A 115 13.03 -16.08 -8.22
N VAL A 116 11.74 -16.28 -7.91
CA VAL A 116 11.17 -17.61 -7.66
C VAL A 116 11.25 -18.50 -8.90
N LEU A 117 10.95 -17.97 -10.09
CA LEU A 117 11.04 -18.73 -11.35
C LEU A 117 12.47 -19.11 -11.70
N ILE A 118 13.42 -18.18 -11.54
CA ILE A 118 14.86 -18.44 -11.73
C ILE A 118 15.31 -19.57 -10.82
N ARG A 119 14.98 -19.51 -9.52
CA ARG A 119 15.34 -20.53 -8.53
C ARG A 119 14.68 -21.88 -8.82
N LEU A 120 13.37 -21.90 -9.08
CA LEU A 120 12.59 -23.14 -9.22
C LEU A 120 12.91 -23.90 -10.52
N LEU A 121 13.11 -23.17 -11.61
CA LEU A 121 13.33 -23.74 -12.95
C LEU A 121 14.81 -23.74 -13.36
N SER A 122 15.71 -23.25 -12.49
CA SER A 122 17.15 -23.11 -12.77
C SER A 122 17.40 -22.36 -14.09
N LEU A 123 16.68 -21.25 -14.29
CA LEU A 123 16.75 -20.49 -15.55
C LEU A 123 18.06 -19.68 -15.62
N PRO A 124 18.72 -19.66 -16.77
CA PRO A 124 19.79 -18.69 -17.05
C PRO A 124 19.29 -17.25 -16.92
N HIS A 125 20.12 -16.34 -16.39
CA HIS A 125 19.74 -14.92 -16.19
C HIS A 125 19.45 -14.17 -17.50
N ASP A 126 20.05 -14.61 -18.61
CA ASP A 126 19.82 -14.08 -19.97
C ASP A 126 18.55 -14.64 -20.63
N SER A 127 17.93 -15.67 -20.05
CA SER A 127 16.69 -16.24 -20.56
C SER A 127 15.55 -15.24 -20.52
N VAL A 128 14.75 -15.18 -21.58
CA VAL A 128 13.52 -14.34 -21.62
C VAL A 128 12.57 -14.68 -20.48
N PHE A 129 12.53 -15.95 -20.04
CA PHE A 129 11.71 -16.40 -18.91
C PHE A 129 12.20 -15.87 -17.55
N ALA A 130 13.45 -15.43 -17.47
CA ALA A 130 14.07 -14.80 -16.31
C ALA A 130 13.98 -13.26 -16.35
N GLN A 131 13.32 -12.69 -17.37
CA GLN A 131 13.18 -11.24 -17.52
C GLN A 131 11.88 -10.72 -16.88
N ARG A 132 12.02 -9.68 -16.07
CA ARG A 132 10.91 -9.04 -15.35
C ARG A 132 9.73 -8.66 -16.25
N TYR A 133 9.98 -8.05 -17.41
CA TYR A 133 8.91 -7.63 -18.34
C TYR A 133 8.08 -8.82 -18.86
N PHE A 134 8.72 -9.99 -19.02
CA PHE A 134 8.07 -11.20 -19.49
C PHE A 134 7.22 -11.82 -18.39
N VAL A 135 7.75 -11.91 -17.16
CA VAL A 135 7.03 -12.45 -16.00
C VAL A 135 5.78 -11.63 -15.70
N ILE A 136 5.89 -10.29 -15.71
CA ILE A 136 4.72 -9.40 -15.54
C ILE A 136 3.70 -9.63 -16.66
N ALA A 137 4.15 -9.77 -17.92
CA ALA A 137 3.24 -10.00 -19.05
C ALA A 137 2.48 -11.32 -18.90
N MET A 138 3.17 -12.41 -18.53
CA MET A 138 2.55 -13.72 -18.35
C MET A 138 1.57 -13.71 -17.17
N ALA A 139 1.95 -13.14 -16.03
CA ALA A 139 1.05 -12.98 -14.89
C ALA A 139 -0.18 -12.13 -15.27
N THR A 140 0.01 -11.06 -16.04
CA THR A 140 -1.08 -10.20 -16.51
C THR A 140 -2.04 -10.96 -17.43
N ILE A 141 -1.52 -11.69 -18.41
CA ILE A 141 -2.33 -12.40 -19.42
C ILE A 141 -3.09 -13.59 -18.80
N PHE A 142 -2.41 -14.38 -17.97
CA PHE A 142 -2.97 -15.66 -17.49
C PHE A 142 -3.69 -15.56 -16.15
N ILE A 143 -3.42 -14.54 -15.33
CA ILE A 143 -3.99 -14.40 -13.99
C ILE A 143 -4.79 -13.11 -13.87
N THR A 144 -4.14 -11.95 -14.03
CA THR A 144 -4.76 -10.65 -13.76
C THR A 144 -5.90 -10.35 -14.72
N ALA A 145 -5.72 -10.58 -16.03
CA ALA A 145 -6.73 -10.28 -17.04
C ALA A 145 -8.01 -11.11 -16.88
N PRO A 146 -7.95 -12.46 -16.74
CA PRO A 146 -9.15 -13.25 -16.46
C PRO A 146 -9.88 -12.81 -15.19
N LEU A 147 -9.14 -12.52 -14.11
CA LEU A 147 -9.73 -12.08 -12.84
C LEU A 147 -10.39 -10.70 -12.95
N CYS A 148 -9.73 -9.74 -13.61
CA CYS A 148 -10.27 -8.40 -13.84
C CYS A 148 -11.50 -8.41 -14.76
N MET A 149 -11.64 -9.42 -15.60
CA MET A 149 -12.81 -9.57 -16.47
C MET A 149 -14.04 -10.12 -15.73
N LEU A 150 -13.89 -10.67 -14.52
CA LEU A 150 -15.01 -11.09 -13.69
C LEU A 150 -15.87 -9.87 -13.29
N ARG A 151 -17.19 -10.03 -13.39
CA ARG A 151 -18.16 -9.01 -12.96
C ARG A 151 -18.47 -9.07 -11.47
N ASN A 152 -18.35 -10.24 -10.86
CA ASN A 152 -18.69 -10.49 -9.46
C ASN A 152 -17.46 -11.00 -8.71
N VAL A 153 -16.84 -10.11 -7.94
CA VAL A 153 -15.58 -10.37 -7.21
C VAL A 153 -15.85 -10.73 -5.74
N ALA A 154 -17.12 -10.89 -5.37
CA ALA A 154 -17.58 -11.35 -4.04
C ALA A 154 -16.96 -12.69 -3.61
N ARG A 155 -16.49 -13.52 -4.55
CA ARG A 155 -15.74 -14.75 -4.25
C ARG A 155 -14.33 -14.48 -3.72
N LEU A 156 -13.68 -13.38 -4.12
CA LEU A 156 -12.37 -12.98 -3.59
C LEU A 156 -12.48 -12.40 -2.18
N ALA A 157 -13.61 -11.78 -1.81
CA ALA A 157 -13.85 -11.36 -0.43
C ALA A 157 -13.84 -12.54 0.57
N LYS A 158 -14.20 -13.74 0.12
CA LYS A 158 -14.09 -14.98 0.94
C LYS A 158 -12.64 -15.48 1.07
N ALA A 159 -11.71 -14.99 0.25
CA ALA A 159 -10.28 -15.35 0.30
C ALA A 159 -9.47 -14.44 1.25
N SER A 160 -10.09 -13.44 1.89
CA SER A 160 -9.42 -12.49 2.80
C SER A 160 -8.72 -13.15 3.98
N ILE A 161 -9.34 -14.17 4.58
CA ILE A 161 -8.74 -14.93 5.70
C ILE A 161 -7.48 -15.66 5.22
N VAL A 162 -7.50 -16.21 4.01
CA VAL A 162 -6.35 -16.88 3.41
C VAL A 162 -5.23 -15.87 3.17
N SER A 163 -5.53 -14.69 2.60
CA SER A 163 -4.54 -13.62 2.41
C SER A 163 -3.93 -13.15 3.73
N PHE A 164 -4.73 -13.02 4.79
CA PHE A 164 -4.22 -12.65 6.12
C PHE A 164 -3.26 -13.71 6.69
N ILE A 165 -3.58 -14.99 6.55
CA ILE A 165 -2.68 -16.09 6.94
C ILE A 165 -1.37 -16.03 6.14
N MET A 166 -1.44 -15.77 4.84
CA MET A 166 -0.25 -15.63 4.00
C MET A 166 0.66 -14.49 4.47
N VAL A 167 0.11 -13.34 4.85
CA VAL A 167 0.89 -12.24 5.45
C VAL A 167 1.55 -12.66 6.75
N LEU A 168 0.85 -13.41 7.63
CA LEU A 168 1.44 -13.92 8.86
C LEU A 168 2.59 -14.91 8.59
N VAL A 169 2.48 -15.75 7.57
CA VAL A 169 3.58 -16.65 7.16
C VAL A 169 4.79 -15.86 6.68
N ILE A 170 4.57 -14.79 5.90
CA ILE A 170 5.63 -13.87 5.47
C ILE A 170 6.30 -13.23 6.69
N PHE A 171 5.50 -12.75 7.66
CA PHE A 171 6.03 -12.16 8.88
C PHE A 171 6.91 -13.13 9.68
N VAL A 172 6.40 -14.33 9.94
CA VAL A 172 7.15 -15.37 10.67
C VAL A 172 8.46 -15.71 9.95
N THR A 173 8.42 -15.77 8.62
CA THR A 173 9.61 -16.01 7.80
C THR A 173 10.66 -14.90 7.97
N ILE A 174 10.23 -13.62 7.97
CA ILE A 174 11.11 -12.46 8.21
C ILE A 174 11.71 -12.54 9.62
N VAL A 175 10.93 -12.89 10.64
CA VAL A 175 11.41 -13.05 12.03
C VAL A 175 12.45 -14.17 12.14
N ILE A 176 12.20 -15.33 11.51
CA ILE A 176 13.19 -16.42 11.46
C ILE A 176 14.49 -15.94 10.78
N ARG A 177 14.37 -15.15 9.72
CA ARG A 177 15.53 -14.66 8.98
C ARG A 177 16.30 -13.56 9.68
N TYR A 178 15.65 -12.72 10.47
CA TYR A 178 16.30 -11.74 11.33
C TYR A 178 17.34 -12.41 12.23
N GLU A 179 16.97 -13.49 12.93
CA GLU A 179 17.90 -14.25 13.78
C GLU A 179 19.03 -14.89 12.95
N SER A 180 18.70 -15.49 11.80
CA SER A 180 19.71 -16.20 10.99
C SER A 180 20.72 -15.29 10.28
N LEU A 181 20.35 -14.03 10.01
CA LEU A 181 21.18 -13.05 9.31
C LEU A 181 21.88 -12.08 10.26
N HIS A 182 21.59 -12.15 11.56
CA HIS A 182 22.09 -11.21 12.57
C HIS A 182 23.63 -11.07 12.53
N ASP A 183 24.36 -12.18 12.52
CA ASP A 183 25.83 -12.19 12.57
C ASP A 183 26.46 -11.65 11.26
N VAL A 184 25.86 -11.97 10.11
CA VAL A 184 26.34 -11.48 8.81
C VAL A 184 26.10 -9.97 8.72
N MET A 185 24.92 -9.53 9.15
CA MET A 185 24.54 -8.13 9.01
C MET A 185 25.21 -7.22 10.04
N SER A 186 25.46 -7.71 11.27
CA SER A 186 26.26 -6.97 12.25
C SER A 186 27.67 -6.69 11.72
N THR A 187 28.31 -7.68 11.10
CA THR A 187 29.63 -7.53 10.47
C THR A 187 29.59 -6.49 9.34
N VAL A 188 28.58 -6.53 8.47
CA VAL A 188 28.44 -5.55 7.38
C VAL A 188 28.21 -4.14 7.91
N THR A 189 27.41 -3.98 8.98
CA THR A 189 27.15 -2.67 9.57
C THR A 189 28.38 -2.08 10.27
N GLU A 190 29.19 -2.91 10.93
CA GLU A 190 30.43 -2.48 11.59
C GLU A 190 31.50 -2.09 10.58
N VAL A 191 31.68 -2.88 9.51
CA VAL A 191 32.68 -2.62 8.47
C VAL A 191 32.27 -1.43 7.59
N GLY A 192 30.97 -1.27 7.34
CA GLY A 192 30.42 -0.22 6.49
C GLY A 192 30.12 1.12 7.18
N ASP A 193 30.36 1.25 8.48
CA ASP A 193 30.00 2.42 9.31
C ASP A 193 28.53 2.86 9.12
N ILE A 194 27.62 1.87 9.07
CA ILE A 194 26.20 2.09 8.77
C ILE A 194 25.46 2.45 10.07
N ASN A 195 24.96 3.69 10.17
CA ASN A 195 24.25 4.15 11.37
C ASN A 195 22.79 3.67 11.40
N THR A 196 22.57 2.46 11.89
CA THR A 196 21.28 1.78 11.78
C THR A 196 20.20 2.28 12.73
N TRP A 197 20.47 2.99 13.83
CA TRP A 197 19.45 3.32 14.85
C TRP A 197 19.29 4.81 15.12
N GLU A 198 19.08 5.59 14.07
CA GLU A 198 18.76 7.01 14.21
C GLU A 198 17.31 7.24 14.61
N PHE A 199 17.10 8.19 15.54
CA PHE A 199 15.76 8.56 15.98
C PHE A 199 14.98 9.26 14.86
N ALA A 200 15.60 10.21 14.15
CA ALA A 200 14.93 10.99 13.12
C ALA A 200 15.87 11.31 11.95
N ARG A 201 15.32 11.22 10.73
CA ARG A 201 15.95 11.53 9.44
C ARG A 201 15.06 12.49 8.64
N PRO A 202 15.62 13.20 7.64
CA PRO A 202 14.87 14.20 6.88
C PRO A 202 13.73 13.64 6.01
N GLY A 203 13.70 12.32 5.74
CA GLY A 203 12.71 11.66 4.87
C GLY A 203 11.31 11.47 5.48
N ALA A 204 10.90 12.31 6.43
CA ALA A 204 9.63 12.17 7.15
C ALA A 204 8.40 12.31 6.23
N ILE A 205 8.45 13.18 5.23
CA ILE A 205 7.33 13.40 4.30
C ILE A 205 7.15 12.19 3.38
N GLN A 206 8.25 11.66 2.84
CA GLN A 206 8.25 10.45 2.01
C GLN A 206 7.72 9.26 2.81
N ALA A 207 8.17 9.11 4.05
CA ALA A 207 7.67 8.08 4.97
C ALA A 207 6.16 8.21 5.22
N ILE A 208 5.63 9.41 5.49
CA ILE A 208 4.18 9.62 5.62
C ILE A 208 3.45 9.24 4.33
N GLY A 209 4.02 9.52 3.16
CA GLY A 209 3.49 9.07 1.86
C GLY A 209 3.32 7.55 1.81
N ILE A 210 4.40 6.81 2.05
CA ILE A 210 4.40 5.34 2.03
C ILE A 210 3.42 4.77 3.08
N MET A 211 3.42 5.32 4.29
CA MET A 211 2.51 4.91 5.36
C MET A 211 1.05 5.21 5.00
N SER A 212 0.77 6.36 4.37
CA SER A 212 -0.57 6.73 3.93
C SER A 212 -1.06 5.84 2.80
N PHE A 213 -0.17 5.45 1.86
CA PHE A 213 -0.46 4.41 0.88
C PHE A 213 -0.82 3.09 1.58
N GLY A 214 -0.01 2.66 2.55
CA GLY A 214 -0.28 1.44 3.32
C GLY A 214 -1.61 1.48 4.07
N PHE A 215 -2.02 2.62 4.60
CA PHE A 215 -3.29 2.74 5.34
C PHE A 215 -4.52 3.04 4.48
N MET A 216 -4.34 3.26 3.18
CA MET A 216 -5.41 3.74 2.31
C MET A 216 -6.42 2.63 1.97
N CYS A 217 -7.63 2.80 2.47
CA CYS A 217 -8.76 1.91 2.21
C CYS A 217 -10.07 2.67 1.94
N HIS A 218 -10.05 4.01 1.92
CA HIS A 218 -11.23 4.88 1.86
C HIS A 218 -12.10 4.67 0.63
N HIS A 219 -11.51 4.31 -0.50
CA HIS A 219 -12.24 4.02 -1.74
C HIS A 219 -13.14 2.79 -1.64
N ASN A 220 -12.81 1.83 -0.77
CA ASN A 220 -13.54 0.57 -0.59
C ASN A 220 -14.52 0.60 0.59
N VAL A 221 -14.55 1.68 1.36
CA VAL A 221 -15.32 1.80 2.59
C VAL A 221 -16.81 1.50 2.42
N PHE A 222 -17.45 2.07 1.40
CA PHE A 222 -18.89 1.86 1.17
C PHE A 222 -19.20 0.41 0.76
N LEU A 223 -18.33 -0.22 -0.03
CA LEU A 223 -18.46 -1.63 -0.41
C LEU A 223 -18.35 -2.55 0.81
N LEU A 224 -17.44 -2.23 1.73
CA LEU A 224 -17.26 -2.97 2.98
C LEU A 224 -18.42 -2.73 3.94
N TYR A 225 -18.90 -1.49 4.06
CA TYR A 225 -20.05 -1.14 4.89
C TYR A 225 -21.31 -1.89 4.45
N ASP A 226 -21.60 -1.91 3.14
CA ASP A 226 -22.76 -2.62 2.58
C ASP A 226 -22.68 -4.15 2.75
N SER A 227 -21.47 -4.70 2.96
CA SER A 227 -21.27 -6.13 3.21
C SER A 227 -21.60 -6.56 4.65
N ILE A 228 -21.81 -5.60 5.56
CA ILE A 228 -22.11 -5.85 6.97
C ILE A 228 -23.63 -5.97 7.16
N GLU A 229 -24.07 -7.12 7.64
CA GLU A 229 -25.47 -7.32 8.00
C GLU A 229 -25.86 -6.42 9.19
N GLY A 230 -26.95 -5.66 9.03
CA GLY A 230 -27.39 -4.71 10.06
C GLY A 230 -26.42 -3.55 10.29
N ALA A 231 -25.69 -3.11 9.25
CA ALA A 231 -24.71 -2.03 9.33
C ALA A 231 -25.28 -0.76 10.01
N SER A 232 -24.47 -0.19 10.91
CA SER A 232 -24.75 1.07 11.60
C SER A 232 -23.45 1.80 11.89
N GLN A 233 -23.52 3.10 12.21
CA GLN A 233 -22.33 3.88 12.59
C GLN A 233 -21.58 3.26 13.78
N THR A 234 -22.28 2.73 14.78
CA THR A 234 -21.66 2.12 15.96
C THR A 234 -20.88 0.87 15.60
N ILE A 235 -21.46 0.00 14.76
CA ILE A 235 -20.79 -1.21 14.26
C ILE A 235 -19.58 -0.83 13.41
N TRP A 236 -19.74 0.17 12.53
CA TRP A 236 -18.65 0.65 11.68
C TRP A 236 -17.47 1.21 12.48
N ASN A 237 -17.73 1.98 13.54
CA ASN A 237 -16.69 2.47 14.44
C ASN A 237 -15.92 1.30 15.07
N CYS A 238 -16.61 0.28 15.59
CA CYS A 238 -15.95 -0.90 16.13
C CYS A 238 -15.07 -1.61 15.10
N VAL A 239 -15.62 -1.88 13.91
CA VAL A 239 -14.90 -2.55 12.81
C VAL A 239 -13.66 -1.75 12.42
N THR A 240 -13.78 -0.43 12.31
CA THR A 240 -12.68 0.47 11.94
C THR A 240 -11.60 0.51 13.02
N HIS A 241 -11.95 0.77 14.28
CA HIS A 241 -11.00 0.84 15.38
C HIS A 241 -10.21 -0.46 15.54
N VAL A 242 -10.89 -1.62 15.46
CA VAL A 242 -10.25 -2.93 15.55
C VAL A 242 -9.34 -3.18 14.35
N ALA A 243 -9.80 -2.89 13.13
CA ALA A 243 -9.04 -3.15 11.91
C ALA A 243 -7.79 -2.27 11.81
N VAL A 244 -7.91 -0.97 12.08
CA VAL A 244 -6.79 -0.03 12.05
C VAL A 244 -5.79 -0.35 13.16
N SER A 245 -6.24 -0.68 14.37
CA SER A 245 -5.35 -1.03 15.48
C SER A 245 -4.54 -2.31 15.19
N ILE A 246 -5.18 -3.36 14.68
CA ILE A 246 -4.49 -4.61 14.33
C ILE A 246 -3.51 -4.35 13.17
N SER A 247 -3.91 -3.59 12.17
CA SER A 247 -3.04 -3.25 11.02
C SER A 247 -1.83 -2.42 11.46
N PHE A 248 -2.02 -1.44 12.36
CA PHE A 248 -0.94 -0.65 12.95
C PHE A 248 0.08 -1.53 13.69
N LEU A 249 -0.38 -2.42 14.56
CA LEU A 249 0.52 -3.32 15.30
C LEU A 249 1.31 -4.23 14.36
N LEU A 250 0.67 -4.75 13.32
CA LEU A 250 1.34 -5.58 12.32
C LEU A 250 2.35 -4.76 11.50
N MET A 251 2.01 -3.54 11.07
CA MET A 251 2.94 -2.66 10.35
C MET A 251 4.14 -2.24 11.21
N VAL A 252 3.94 -1.95 12.51
CA VAL A 252 5.05 -1.70 13.45
C VAL A 252 5.95 -2.93 13.53
N ALA A 253 5.38 -4.13 13.69
CA ALA A 253 6.15 -5.36 13.80
C ALA A 253 6.96 -5.66 12.53
N PHE A 254 6.33 -5.56 11.35
CA PHE A 254 7.01 -5.70 10.06
C PHE A 254 8.11 -4.65 9.88
N GLY A 255 7.78 -3.38 10.15
CA GLY A 255 8.70 -2.26 10.06
C GLY A 255 9.93 -2.45 10.92
N LEU A 256 9.75 -2.80 12.19
CA LEU A 256 10.84 -3.00 13.15
C LEU A 256 11.71 -4.21 12.79
N VAL A 257 11.13 -5.38 12.52
CA VAL A 257 11.92 -6.58 12.24
C VAL A 257 12.63 -6.47 10.89
N GLY A 258 11.93 -5.97 9.87
CA GLY A 258 12.53 -5.76 8.54
C GLY A 258 13.68 -4.76 8.59
N TYR A 259 13.45 -3.61 9.23
CA TYR A 259 14.49 -2.59 9.37
C TYR A 259 15.64 -3.03 10.28
N ALA A 260 15.37 -3.73 11.39
CA ALA A 260 16.42 -4.26 12.26
C ALA A 260 17.33 -5.27 11.56
N THR A 261 16.85 -5.93 10.50
CA THR A 261 17.66 -6.88 9.70
C THR A 261 18.64 -6.16 8.78
N PHE A 262 18.22 -5.07 8.13
CA PHE A 262 18.99 -4.46 7.03
C PHE A 262 19.46 -3.01 7.26
N GLY A 263 18.92 -2.33 8.26
CA GLY A 263 19.23 -0.92 8.56
C GLY A 263 19.07 -0.04 7.33
N ASP A 264 20.12 0.73 7.01
CA ASP A 264 20.11 1.68 5.90
C ASP A 264 20.04 1.03 4.51
N LEU A 265 20.33 -0.27 4.42
CA LEU A 265 20.26 -1.03 3.16
C LEU A 265 18.81 -1.39 2.78
N THR A 266 17.85 -1.16 3.68
CA THR A 266 16.44 -1.52 3.48
C THR A 266 15.89 -0.91 2.19
N GLN A 267 15.38 -1.76 1.30
CA GLN A 267 14.81 -1.38 0.01
C GLN A 267 13.30 -1.16 0.10
N GLY A 268 12.74 -0.44 -0.88
CA GLY A 268 11.29 -0.19 -0.98
C GLY A 268 10.43 -1.45 -1.05
N ASP A 269 10.98 -2.54 -1.59
CA ASP A 269 10.47 -3.91 -1.40
C ASP A 269 11.41 -4.65 -0.44
N LEU A 270 10.98 -4.89 0.80
CA LEU A 270 11.79 -5.63 1.79
C LEU A 270 12.25 -7.00 1.26
N LEU A 271 11.47 -7.67 0.41
CA LEU A 271 11.84 -9.00 -0.08
C LEU A 271 13.01 -8.97 -1.07
N GLU A 272 13.36 -7.79 -1.60
CA GLU A 272 14.53 -7.60 -2.46
C GLU A 272 15.85 -7.61 -1.66
N ASN A 273 15.80 -7.29 -0.36
CA ASN A 273 16.98 -7.34 0.49
C ASN A 273 17.51 -8.76 0.72
N TYR A 274 16.67 -9.80 0.56
CA TYR A 274 17.06 -11.18 0.79
C TYR A 274 17.67 -11.85 -0.43
N CYS A 275 18.51 -12.86 -0.22
CA CYS A 275 19.19 -13.57 -1.30
C CYS A 275 18.24 -14.39 -2.19
N TRP A 276 18.63 -14.59 -3.45
CA TRP A 276 17.79 -15.28 -4.45
C TRP A 276 17.76 -16.80 -4.23
N ASN A 277 18.81 -17.35 -3.62
CA ASN A 277 18.97 -18.76 -3.28
C ASN A 277 18.29 -19.15 -1.95
N ASP A 278 17.66 -18.20 -1.25
CA ASP A 278 16.96 -18.45 0.00
C ASP A 278 15.56 -19.04 -0.25
N ASP A 279 15.44 -20.36 -0.13
CA ASP A 279 14.19 -21.07 -0.42
C ASP A 279 13.04 -20.69 0.54
N LEU A 280 13.35 -20.35 1.79
CA LEU A 280 12.33 -19.92 2.75
C LEU A 280 11.77 -18.54 2.37
N ILE A 281 12.63 -17.61 1.97
CA ILE A 281 12.20 -16.30 1.46
C ILE A 281 11.51 -16.43 0.11
N ASN A 282 11.93 -17.37 -0.74
CA ASN A 282 11.24 -17.64 -2.01
C ASN A 282 9.79 -18.12 -1.80
N ILE A 283 9.49 -18.84 -0.71
CA ILE A 283 8.10 -19.12 -0.32
C ILE A 283 7.37 -17.80 -0.03
N SER A 284 7.95 -16.91 0.76
CA SER A 284 7.36 -15.58 1.04
C SER A 284 7.15 -14.73 -0.21
N ARG A 285 8.11 -14.73 -1.15
CA ARG A 285 8.00 -14.08 -2.46
C ARG A 285 6.82 -14.62 -3.26
N LEU A 286 6.63 -15.94 -3.29
CA LEU A 286 5.50 -16.57 -3.98
C LEU A 286 4.16 -16.20 -3.34
N LEU A 287 4.07 -16.25 -2.01
CA LEU A 287 2.86 -15.87 -1.27
C LEU A 287 2.52 -14.39 -1.47
N PHE A 288 3.53 -13.52 -1.45
CA PHE A 288 3.35 -12.08 -1.65
C PHE A 288 2.92 -11.76 -3.09
N SER A 289 3.52 -12.41 -4.08
CA SER A 289 3.07 -12.36 -5.48
C SER A 289 1.61 -12.78 -5.61
N LEU A 290 1.20 -13.88 -4.97
CA LEU A 290 -0.18 -14.37 -5.01
C LEU A 290 -1.17 -13.37 -4.35
N ILE A 291 -0.86 -12.86 -3.16
CA ILE A 291 -1.68 -11.83 -2.49
C ILE A 291 -1.86 -10.61 -3.39
N THR A 292 -0.77 -10.16 -4.01
CA THR A 292 -0.74 -8.99 -4.88
C THR A 292 -1.58 -9.21 -6.15
N LEU A 293 -1.46 -10.38 -6.79
CA LEU A 293 -2.28 -10.76 -7.94
C LEU A 293 -3.77 -10.90 -7.61
N LEU A 294 -4.11 -11.30 -6.38
CA LEU A 294 -5.50 -11.38 -5.92
C LEU A 294 -6.07 -10.02 -5.50
N THR A 295 -5.22 -9.06 -5.12
CA THR A 295 -5.62 -7.69 -4.77
C THR A 295 -5.83 -6.83 -6.02
N PHE A 296 -5.04 -7.05 -7.07
CA PHE A 296 -5.12 -6.29 -8.32
C PHE A 296 -6.56 -6.16 -8.91
N PRO A 297 -7.38 -7.22 -9.01
CA PRO A 297 -8.73 -7.12 -9.54
C PRO A 297 -9.65 -6.19 -8.74
N LEU A 298 -9.41 -6.04 -7.43
CA LEU A 298 -10.19 -5.13 -6.57
C LEU A 298 -9.93 -3.67 -6.98
N GLU A 299 -8.67 -3.28 -7.13
CA GLU A 299 -8.29 -1.93 -7.56
C GLU A 299 -8.70 -1.68 -9.02
N CYS A 300 -8.61 -2.69 -9.88
CA CYS A 300 -9.09 -2.61 -11.25
C CYS A 300 -10.61 -2.38 -11.31
N MET A 301 -11.40 -3.02 -10.44
CA MET A 301 -12.84 -2.77 -10.37
C MET A 301 -13.17 -1.33 -10.02
N VAL A 302 -12.51 -0.77 -9.01
CA VAL A 302 -12.72 0.62 -8.59
C VAL A 302 -12.34 1.56 -9.73
N THR A 303 -11.17 1.35 -10.34
CA THR A 303 -10.70 2.15 -11.47
C THR A 303 -11.70 2.12 -12.63
N LYS A 304 -12.22 0.93 -12.99
CA LYS A 304 -13.23 0.77 -14.05
C LYS A 304 -14.52 1.51 -13.73
N ALA A 305 -15.02 1.38 -12.51
CA ALA A 305 -16.26 2.04 -12.08
C ALA A 305 -16.13 3.56 -12.19
N VAL A 306 -15.00 4.12 -11.74
CA VAL A 306 -14.71 5.55 -11.82
C VAL A 306 -14.62 6.05 -13.26
N VAL A 307 -13.90 5.33 -14.14
CA VAL A 307 -13.84 5.65 -15.58
C VAL A 307 -15.23 5.57 -16.21
N ASP A 308 -16.02 4.56 -15.86
CA ASP A 308 -17.36 4.36 -16.41
C ASP A 308 -18.30 5.52 -16.06
N GLN A 309 -18.36 5.90 -14.79
CA GLN A 309 -19.22 6.97 -14.31
C GLN A 309 -18.78 8.33 -14.83
N THR A 310 -17.47 8.56 -14.93
CA THR A 310 -16.90 9.81 -15.48
C THR A 310 -17.29 9.97 -16.95
N LEU A 311 -17.12 8.93 -17.77
CA LEU A 311 -17.51 8.95 -19.19
C LEU A 311 -19.02 9.14 -19.41
N ARG A 312 -19.85 8.66 -18.49
CA ARG A 312 -21.32 8.84 -18.54
C ARG A 312 -21.79 10.18 -17.99
N GLY A 313 -20.96 10.88 -17.23
CA GLY A 313 -21.33 12.12 -16.54
C GLY A 313 -22.38 11.95 -15.45
N GLY A 314 -22.55 10.74 -14.91
CA GLY A 314 -23.63 10.39 -13.99
C GLY A 314 -23.21 9.39 -12.91
N THR A 315 -23.88 9.46 -11.75
CA THR A 315 -23.67 8.58 -10.58
C THR A 315 -24.60 7.38 -10.57
N ASP A 316 -25.48 7.25 -11.57
CA ASP A 316 -26.50 6.21 -11.58
C ASP A 316 -25.87 4.83 -11.76
N PRO A 317 -26.28 3.84 -10.93
CA PRO A 317 -25.75 2.48 -10.95
C PRO A 317 -26.30 1.70 -12.17
N ILE A 318 -25.86 2.07 -13.36
CA ILE A 318 -26.22 1.37 -14.60
C ILE A 318 -25.17 0.29 -14.89
N PRO A 319 -25.58 -0.96 -15.14
CA PRO A 319 -24.66 -2.03 -15.50
C PRO A 319 -23.87 -1.71 -16.77
N MET A 320 -22.55 -1.91 -16.73
CA MET A 320 -21.69 -1.72 -17.89
C MET A 320 -22.02 -2.73 -19.00
N SER A 321 -22.04 -2.28 -20.26
CA SER A 321 -22.12 -3.19 -21.41
C SER A 321 -20.88 -4.10 -21.47
N LYS A 322 -21.02 -5.31 -22.04
CA LYS A 322 -19.91 -6.27 -22.11
C LYS A 322 -18.70 -5.71 -22.86
N ASN A 323 -18.94 -5.03 -23.98
CA ASN A 323 -17.86 -4.46 -24.81
C ASN A 323 -17.15 -3.33 -24.08
N ARG A 324 -17.89 -2.42 -23.43
CA ARG A 324 -17.31 -1.30 -22.68
C ARG A 324 -16.50 -1.79 -21.47
N HIS A 325 -17.03 -2.79 -20.76
CA HIS A 325 -16.30 -3.47 -19.69
C HIS A 325 -14.99 -4.06 -20.19
N ALA A 326 -15.00 -4.77 -21.31
CA ALA A 326 -13.80 -5.37 -21.90
C ALA A 326 -12.78 -4.30 -22.32
N ILE A 327 -13.21 -3.28 -23.06
CA ILE A 327 -12.33 -2.21 -23.58
C ILE A 327 -11.67 -1.47 -22.41
N ILE A 328 -12.44 -1.00 -21.43
CA ILE A 328 -11.89 -0.27 -20.28
C ILE A 328 -10.91 -1.16 -19.49
N THR A 329 -11.27 -2.42 -19.26
CA THR A 329 -10.40 -3.37 -18.55
C THR A 329 -9.07 -3.55 -19.29
N ILE A 330 -9.11 -3.86 -20.58
CA ILE A 330 -7.90 -4.08 -21.39
C ILE A 330 -7.05 -2.81 -21.44
N SER A 331 -7.65 -1.63 -21.64
CA SER A 331 -6.93 -0.36 -21.66
C SER A 331 -6.20 -0.10 -20.33
N ILE A 332 -6.85 -0.36 -19.19
CA ILE A 332 -6.23 -0.22 -17.87
C ILE A 332 -5.05 -1.18 -17.74
N LEU A 333 -5.22 -2.46 -18.06
CA LEU A 333 -4.17 -3.47 -17.94
C LEU A 333 -2.95 -3.19 -18.83
N VAL A 334 -3.19 -2.75 -20.07
CA VAL A 334 -2.13 -2.37 -21.00
C VAL A 334 -1.38 -1.15 -20.48
N ALA A 335 -2.10 -0.13 -20.00
CA ALA A 335 -1.47 1.07 -19.46
C ALA A 335 -0.64 0.78 -18.21
N THR A 336 -1.17 0.02 -17.25
CA THR A 336 -0.42 -0.33 -16.03
C THR A 336 0.78 -1.22 -16.31
N TYR A 337 0.69 -2.14 -17.29
CA TYR A 337 1.83 -2.95 -17.75
C TYR A 337 2.97 -2.09 -18.30
N PHE A 338 2.68 -1.18 -19.25
CA PHE A 338 3.72 -0.34 -19.85
C PHE A 338 4.38 0.59 -18.82
N VAL A 339 3.59 1.15 -17.90
CA VAL A 339 4.16 2.00 -16.84
C VAL A 339 5.01 1.16 -15.87
N SER A 340 4.55 -0.04 -15.46
CA SER A 340 5.30 -0.87 -14.52
C SER A 340 6.63 -1.40 -15.06
N ILE A 341 6.77 -1.61 -16.38
CA ILE A 341 8.06 -1.99 -16.96
C ILE A 341 9.01 -0.79 -17.15
N SER A 342 8.48 0.44 -17.13
CA SER A 342 9.28 1.66 -17.29
C SER A 342 9.98 2.12 -16.00
N THR A 343 9.51 1.64 -14.84
CA THR A 343 10.12 1.93 -13.54
C THR A 343 10.54 0.64 -12.83
N LYS A 344 11.67 0.71 -12.12
CA LYS A 344 12.17 -0.32 -11.21
C LYS A 344 11.94 0.06 -9.74
N CYS A 345 11.66 1.32 -9.44
CA CYS A 345 11.55 1.80 -8.07
C CYS A 345 10.15 1.58 -7.48
N LEU A 346 9.98 0.53 -6.67
CA LEU A 346 8.76 0.36 -5.88
C LEU A 346 8.58 1.50 -4.87
N GLY A 347 9.64 1.85 -4.11
CA GLY A 347 9.58 2.88 -3.06
C GLY A 347 9.03 4.22 -3.56
N VAL A 348 9.56 4.71 -4.69
CA VAL A 348 9.09 5.93 -5.35
C VAL A 348 7.63 5.84 -5.78
N ALA A 349 7.20 4.70 -6.33
CA ALA A 349 5.79 4.51 -6.72
C ALA A 349 4.85 4.54 -5.50
N LEU A 350 5.26 3.94 -4.37
CA LEU A 350 4.50 3.96 -3.12
C LEU A 350 4.41 5.38 -2.55
N GLU A 351 5.51 6.11 -2.53
CA GLU A 351 5.57 7.49 -2.04
C GLU A 351 4.68 8.42 -2.88
N ILE A 352 4.86 8.44 -4.21
CA ILE A 352 4.09 9.28 -5.12
C ILE A 352 2.60 9.00 -4.96
N ASN A 353 2.21 7.71 -4.89
CA ASN A 353 0.82 7.35 -4.69
C ASN A 353 0.27 7.86 -3.36
N GLY A 354 1.06 7.70 -2.30
CA GLY A 354 0.77 8.18 -0.96
C GLY A 354 0.48 9.67 -0.93
N VAL A 355 1.42 10.47 -1.41
CA VAL A 355 1.36 11.93 -1.34
C VAL A 355 0.33 12.52 -2.30
N VAL A 356 0.33 12.10 -3.56
CA VAL A 356 -0.49 12.71 -4.62
C VAL A 356 -1.94 12.28 -4.53
N ALA A 357 -2.19 11.02 -4.12
CA ALA A 357 -3.52 10.44 -4.19
C ALA A 357 -4.08 10.05 -2.82
N ALA A 358 -3.35 9.22 -2.06
CA ALA A 358 -3.85 8.67 -0.79
C ALA A 358 -4.13 9.75 0.25
N ILE A 359 -3.21 10.68 0.50
CA ILE A 359 -3.39 11.74 1.51
C ILE A 359 -4.59 12.65 1.20
N PRO A 360 -4.76 13.21 -0.02
CA PRO A 360 -5.95 13.96 -0.37
C PRO A 360 -7.24 13.14 -0.21
N LEU A 361 -7.26 11.89 -0.68
CA LEU A 361 -8.43 11.00 -0.59
C LEU A 361 -8.76 10.60 0.85
N ALA A 362 -7.75 10.33 1.68
CA ALA A 362 -7.94 9.78 3.00
C ALA A 362 -8.19 10.88 4.04
N PHE A 363 -7.49 12.01 3.94
CA PHE A 363 -7.46 12.99 5.02
C PHE A 363 -8.16 14.28 4.64
N VAL A 364 -7.87 14.85 3.46
CA VAL A 364 -8.41 16.16 3.07
C VAL A 364 -9.89 16.08 2.72
N LEU A 365 -10.26 15.17 1.81
CA LEU A 365 -11.63 15.10 1.30
C LEU A 365 -12.66 14.68 2.36
N PRO A 366 -12.45 13.63 3.18
CA PRO A 366 -13.43 13.26 4.21
C PRO A 366 -13.64 14.37 5.25
N ALA A 367 -12.58 15.07 5.63
CA ALA A 367 -12.65 16.22 6.51
C ALA A 367 -13.47 17.37 5.88
N ALA A 368 -13.16 17.72 4.63
CA ALA A 368 -13.85 18.80 3.91
C ALA A 368 -15.35 18.51 3.75
N ILE A 369 -15.70 17.27 3.40
CA ILE A 369 -17.10 16.81 3.30
C ILE A 369 -17.82 17.00 4.63
N TYR A 370 -17.24 16.53 5.74
CA TYR A 370 -17.88 16.64 7.05
C TYR A 370 -18.04 18.08 7.50
N ILE A 371 -17.02 18.92 7.33
CA ILE A 371 -17.07 20.34 7.66
C ILE A 371 -18.23 21.02 6.93
N LYS A 372 -18.44 20.65 5.66
CA LYS A 372 -19.48 21.22 4.79
C LYS A 372 -20.88 20.73 5.11
N LEU A 373 -21.05 19.43 5.38
CA LEU A 373 -22.37 18.80 5.55
C LEU A 373 -22.89 18.80 6.99
N SER A 374 -22.01 18.75 7.99
CA SER A 374 -22.42 18.67 9.38
C SER A 374 -22.97 20.00 9.89
N ASN A 375 -24.04 19.94 10.70
CA ASN A 375 -24.57 21.10 11.44
C ASN A 375 -23.92 21.27 12.82
N ASP A 376 -22.89 20.49 13.14
CA ASP A 376 -22.16 20.57 14.40
C ASP A 376 -21.53 21.95 14.61
N SER A 377 -21.34 22.32 15.88
CA SER A 377 -20.68 23.58 16.25
C SER A 377 -19.23 23.63 15.76
N TRP A 378 -18.69 24.84 15.56
CA TRP A 378 -17.31 25.01 15.10
C TRP A 378 -16.28 24.30 16.01
N LYS A 379 -16.54 24.25 17.33
CA LYS A 379 -15.69 23.57 18.31
C LYS A 379 -15.64 22.06 18.10
N GLN A 380 -16.77 21.45 17.74
CA GLN A 380 -16.84 20.02 17.43
C GLN A 380 -16.19 19.69 16.07
N LYS A 381 -16.08 20.67 15.18
CA LYS A 381 -15.40 20.54 13.88
C LYS A 381 -13.89 20.74 13.94
N ILE A 382 -13.32 21.19 15.08
CA ILE A 382 -11.87 21.40 15.25
C ILE A 382 -11.05 20.19 14.78
N PRO A 383 -11.36 18.94 15.17
CA PRO A 383 -10.56 17.79 14.73
C PRO A 383 -10.60 17.57 13.21
N ALA A 384 -11.74 17.85 12.57
CA ALA A 384 -11.84 17.79 11.11
C ALA A 384 -11.01 18.90 10.43
N TYR A 385 -10.99 20.12 10.98
CA TYR A 385 -10.11 21.17 10.47
C TYR A 385 -8.63 20.81 10.62
N CYS A 386 -8.23 20.24 11.77
CA CYS A 386 -6.86 19.77 11.98
C CYS A 386 -6.48 18.67 11.00
N LEU A 387 -7.38 17.71 10.74
CA LEU A 387 -7.18 16.65 9.76
C LEU A 387 -6.99 17.21 8.34
N ALA A 388 -7.86 18.13 7.91
CA ALA A 388 -7.76 18.77 6.60
C ALA A 388 -6.46 19.56 6.45
N LEU A 389 -6.06 20.31 7.50
CA LEU A 389 -4.82 21.08 7.51
C LEU A 389 -3.60 20.18 7.44
N PHE A 390 -3.55 19.12 8.26
CA PHE A 390 -2.49 18.12 8.24
C PHE A 390 -2.34 17.51 6.84
N GLY A 391 -3.43 16.98 6.27
CA GLY A 391 -3.41 16.37 4.94
C GLY A 391 -2.97 17.36 3.85
N THR A 392 -3.41 18.62 3.92
CA THR A 392 -3.02 19.64 2.94
C THR A 392 -1.55 20.00 3.04
N ILE A 393 -1.01 20.16 4.24
CA ILE A 393 0.42 20.47 4.45
C ILE A 393 1.28 19.32 3.94
N VAL A 394 0.99 18.07 4.33
CA VAL A 394 1.80 16.93 3.91
C VAL A 394 1.71 16.71 2.39
N ALA A 395 0.51 16.80 1.80
CA ALA A 395 0.36 16.67 0.35
C ALA A 395 1.12 17.78 -0.40
N ALA A 396 1.03 19.04 0.04
CA ALA A 396 1.73 20.15 -0.60
C ALA A 396 3.26 20.02 -0.48
N SER A 397 3.76 19.68 0.72
CA SER A 397 5.18 19.44 0.96
C SER A 397 5.70 18.27 0.13
N GLY A 398 4.99 17.15 0.10
CA GLY A 398 5.42 15.97 -0.64
C GLY A 398 5.35 16.18 -2.16
N ILE A 399 4.32 16.86 -2.68
CA ILE A 399 4.27 17.22 -4.11
C ILE A 399 5.47 18.11 -4.46
N SER A 400 5.82 19.04 -3.58
CA SER A 400 6.98 19.92 -3.78
C SER A 400 8.29 19.13 -3.80
N LEU A 401 8.44 18.12 -2.94
CA LEU A 401 9.60 17.22 -2.92
C LEU A 401 9.68 16.36 -4.18
N VAL A 402 8.58 15.71 -4.57
CA VAL A 402 8.53 14.89 -5.80
C VAL A 402 8.87 15.75 -7.03
N VAL A 403 8.33 16.96 -7.11
CA VAL A 403 8.65 17.89 -8.21
C VAL A 403 10.12 18.29 -8.18
N TYR A 404 10.67 18.57 -7.00
CA TYR A 404 12.09 18.88 -6.84
C TYR A 404 12.96 17.72 -7.34
N GLU A 405 12.74 16.50 -6.85
CA GLU A 405 13.51 15.30 -7.23
C GLU A 405 13.47 15.01 -8.73
N VAL A 406 12.29 15.18 -9.35
CA VAL A 406 12.11 15.03 -10.80
C VAL A 406 12.88 16.11 -11.57
N LEU A 407 12.91 17.35 -11.08
CA LEU A 407 13.63 18.46 -11.74
C LEU A 407 15.15 18.38 -11.56
N THR A 408 15.63 17.84 -10.43
CA THR A 408 17.05 17.71 -10.13
C THR A 408 17.66 16.40 -10.64
N PHE A 409 16.86 15.48 -11.19
CA PHE A 409 17.28 14.13 -11.57
C PHE A 409 17.98 13.37 -10.42
N THR A 410 17.63 13.70 -9.18
CA THR A 410 18.21 13.07 -7.97
C THR A 410 17.38 11.90 -7.48
N ALA A 411 16.47 11.36 -8.31
CA ALA A 411 15.74 10.15 -7.95
C ALA A 411 16.75 9.02 -7.73
N ASP A 412 16.78 8.47 -6.52
CA ASP A 412 17.65 7.36 -6.15
C ASP A 412 17.54 6.24 -7.18
N SER A 413 18.68 5.74 -7.65
CA SER A 413 18.76 4.63 -8.59
C SER A 413 18.34 3.33 -7.89
N CYS A 414 17.11 2.87 -8.11
CA CYS A 414 16.71 1.53 -7.64
C CYS A 414 17.26 0.46 -8.58
N GLU A 415 18.08 -0.44 -8.04
CA GLU A 415 18.63 -1.61 -8.74
C GLU A 415 17.95 -2.90 -8.24
N ASN A 416 17.03 -3.48 -9.01
CA ASN A 416 16.35 -4.74 -8.65
C ASN A 416 16.99 -6.00 -9.27
N ASP A 417 17.92 -5.80 -10.22
CA ASP A 417 18.65 -6.88 -10.90
C ASP A 417 20.00 -7.19 -10.21
N ARG A 418 20.30 -6.49 -9.11
CA ARG A 418 21.53 -6.67 -8.34
C ARG A 418 21.24 -7.55 -7.12
N ILE A 419 22.01 -8.60 -6.96
CA ILE A 419 22.03 -9.39 -5.73
C ILE A 419 22.75 -8.55 -4.68
N MET A 420 22.16 -8.42 -3.49
CA MET A 420 22.75 -7.65 -2.40
C MET A 420 24.15 -8.17 -2.05
N ASP A 421 25.10 -7.26 -1.82
CA ASP A 421 26.52 -7.62 -1.65
C ASP A 421 26.74 -8.64 -0.50
N HIS A 422 25.94 -8.54 0.57
CA HIS A 422 26.01 -9.46 1.72
C HIS A 422 25.59 -10.90 1.38
N CYS A 423 24.90 -11.13 0.27
CA CYS A 423 24.56 -12.47 -0.20
C CYS A 423 25.76 -13.25 -0.74
N TYR A 424 26.85 -12.58 -1.10
CA TYR A 424 28.07 -13.22 -1.58
C TYR A 424 29.03 -13.62 -0.45
N ILE A 425 28.79 -13.12 0.78
CA ILE A 425 29.70 -13.33 1.92
C ILE A 425 29.72 -14.80 2.38
N ASN A 426 28.66 -15.59 2.08
CA ASN A 426 28.58 -17.01 2.46
C ASN A 426 29.28 -17.97 1.48
N ASP A 427 29.63 -17.55 0.26
CA ASP A 427 30.20 -18.45 -0.76
C ASP A 427 31.73 -18.46 -0.80
N THR A 428 32.41 -17.63 0.01
CA THR A 428 33.87 -17.60 0.07
C THR A 428 34.35 -17.35 1.49
N TYR A 429 35.18 -18.28 1.99
CA TYR A 429 36.23 -17.94 2.96
C TYR A 429 36.80 -16.58 2.58
N LEU A 430 36.64 -15.58 3.46
CA LEU A 430 37.23 -14.25 3.36
C LEU A 430 38.66 -14.32 2.78
N PRO A 431 38.89 -13.85 1.54
CA PRO A 431 40.16 -13.24 1.23
C PRO A 431 40.03 -11.77 1.66
N THR A 432 40.89 -11.34 2.57
CA THR A 432 41.08 -9.96 3.04
C THR A 432 41.29 -8.89 1.94
N ASP A 433 41.16 -9.24 0.67
CA ASP A 433 41.52 -8.41 -0.48
C ASP A 433 40.32 -7.75 -1.19
N ILE A 434 39.07 -7.97 -0.76
CA ILE A 434 37.88 -7.28 -1.32
C ILE A 434 37.55 -5.97 -0.59
N ILE A 435 38.27 -5.62 0.48
CA ILE A 435 38.08 -4.38 1.26
C ILE A 435 38.68 -3.15 0.53
N GLN A 436 39.24 -3.30 -0.68
CA GLN A 436 39.76 -2.19 -1.47
C GLN A 436 39.12 -2.11 -2.85
N LEU A 437 37.88 -1.62 -2.91
CA LEU A 437 37.40 -0.92 -4.10
C LEU A 437 36.96 0.48 -3.69
N PRO A 438 37.45 1.53 -4.38
CA PRO A 438 37.19 2.90 -3.98
C PRO A 438 35.73 3.25 -4.26
N LEU A 439 35.05 3.75 -3.23
CA LEU A 439 33.82 4.51 -3.37
C LEU A 439 34.11 5.72 -4.27
N ASN A 440 33.48 5.74 -5.45
CA ASN A 440 33.34 6.92 -6.30
C ASN A 440 31.90 7.01 -6.78
#